data_AF-A0A173VW03-F1
#
_entry.id   AF-A0A173VW03-F1
#
_cell.length_a   1.000
_cell.length_b   1.000
_cell.length_c   1.000
_cell.angle_alpha   90.00
_cell.angle_beta   90.00
_cell.angle_gamma   90.00
#
_symmetry.space_group_name_H-M   'P 1'
#
loop_
_entity.id
_entity.type
_entity.pdbx_description
1 polymer ?
#
loop_
_entity_poly.entity_id
_entity_poly.type
_entity_poly.pdbx_seq_one_letter_code
_entity_poly.pdbx_strand_id
1 'polypeptide(L)'
;MIYMIIGDYFEDDASDELTNDPVFKSVLEKDALASQPTVSRFFNRMDEDTLNQFLAITRVLRMRIYSIQMPQAVILDLDSTLLDAYGRQEGRAFNFHCQSNGYHPLVCYDGSIPKLVLNNYSLKILYTYFSLKSFQRVLTNILSCSSPSC
;
A
#
# COMPACT_ATOMS: atom_id res chain seq x y z
N MET A 1 -8.65 -4.24 -12.56
CA MET A 1 -9.48 -3.70 -11.45
C MET A 1 -9.01 -4.14 -10.07
N ILE A 2 -9.03 -5.42 -9.68
CA ILE A 2 -8.61 -5.82 -8.31
C ILE A 2 -7.18 -5.35 -7.99
N TYR A 3 -6.23 -5.56 -8.92
CA TYR A 3 -4.85 -5.07 -8.77
C TYR A 3 -4.72 -3.55 -8.83
N MET A 4 -5.64 -2.86 -9.54
CA MET A 4 -5.69 -1.39 -9.53
C MET A 4 -6.04 -0.89 -8.13
N ILE A 5 -7.07 -1.49 -7.50
CA ILE A 5 -7.47 -1.17 -6.12
C ILE A 5 -6.35 -1.51 -5.12
N ILE A 6 -5.67 -2.64 -5.29
CA ILE A 6 -4.58 -3.05 -4.39
C ILE A 6 -3.36 -2.14 -4.52
N GLY A 7 -3.04 -1.73 -5.75
CA GLY A 7 -1.91 -0.86 -6.08
C GLY A 7 -2.19 0.63 -5.94
N ASP A 8 -3.36 1.01 -5.40
CA ASP A 8 -3.75 2.42 -5.19
C ASP A 8 -3.95 3.22 -6.50
N TYR A 9 -4.26 2.53 -7.59
CA TYR A 9 -4.62 3.09 -8.90
C TYR A 9 -6.15 3.26 -8.96
N PHE A 10 -6.68 4.37 -8.46
CA PHE A 10 -8.14 4.56 -8.35
C PHE A 10 -8.82 4.97 -9.63
N GLU A 11 -8.12 5.70 -10.49
CA GLU A 11 -8.67 6.21 -11.75
C GLU A 11 -8.44 5.23 -12.90
N ASP A 12 -9.28 5.31 -13.93
CA ASP A 12 -9.19 4.40 -15.07
C ASP A 12 -7.97 4.69 -15.95
N ASP A 13 -7.58 5.96 -16.08
CA ASP A 13 -6.35 6.40 -16.77
C ASP A 13 -5.07 5.91 -16.09
N ALA A 14 -5.11 5.71 -14.77
CA ALA A 14 -4.03 5.11 -13.99
C ALA A 14 -3.71 3.66 -14.42
N SER A 15 -4.61 3.02 -15.18
CA SER A 15 -4.40 1.73 -15.84
C SER A 15 -3.23 1.73 -16.82
N ASP A 16 -2.90 2.87 -17.43
CA ASP A 16 -1.78 2.98 -18.37
C ASP A 16 -0.42 2.95 -17.65
N GLU A 17 -0.38 3.45 -16.41
CA GLU A 17 0.77 3.27 -15.52
C GLU A 17 0.85 1.82 -15.02
N LEU A 18 -0.27 1.27 -14.52
CA LEU A 18 -0.33 -0.11 -14.01
C LEU A 18 0.05 -1.14 -15.08
N THR A 19 -0.27 -0.89 -16.35
CA THR A 19 0.14 -1.73 -17.48
C THR A 19 1.63 -2.01 -17.48
N ASN A 20 2.42 -1.06 -16.98
CA ASN A 20 3.87 -1.08 -16.96
C ASN A 20 4.48 -1.32 -15.58
N ASP A 21 3.66 -1.57 -14.56
CA ASP A 21 4.14 -1.79 -13.19
C ASP A 21 5.03 -3.05 -13.12
N PRO A 22 6.33 -2.91 -12.76
CA PRO A 22 7.26 -4.02 -12.79
C PRO A 22 6.96 -5.08 -11.71
N VAL A 23 6.35 -4.68 -10.58
CA VAL A 23 5.99 -5.59 -9.49
C VAL A 23 4.83 -6.48 -9.95
N PHE A 24 3.75 -5.89 -10.47
CA PHE A 24 2.61 -6.68 -10.92
C PHE A 24 2.92 -7.53 -12.15
N LYS A 25 3.78 -7.07 -13.07
CA LYS A 25 4.26 -7.91 -14.18
C LYS A 25 4.99 -9.16 -13.68
N SER A 26 5.88 -8.97 -12.70
CA SER A 26 6.64 -10.07 -12.10
C SER A 26 5.73 -11.03 -11.33
N VAL A 27 4.88 -10.52 -10.43
CA VAL A 27 3.97 -11.33 -9.60
C VAL A 27 2.96 -12.11 -10.41
N LEU A 28 2.49 -11.57 -11.53
CA LEU A 28 1.48 -12.20 -12.39
C LEU A 28 2.07 -12.97 -13.57
N GLU A 29 3.39 -12.94 -13.73
CA GLU A 29 4.11 -13.54 -14.86
C GLU A 29 3.53 -13.07 -16.21
N LYS A 30 3.36 -11.75 -16.36
CA LYS A 30 2.80 -11.12 -17.56
C LYS A 30 3.67 -10.00 -18.08
N ASP A 31 3.75 -9.89 -19.40
CA ASP A 31 4.48 -8.79 -20.07
C ASP A 31 3.79 -7.43 -19.91
N ALA A 32 2.47 -7.44 -19.72
CA ALA A 32 1.65 -6.24 -19.56
C ALA A 32 0.33 -6.56 -18.84
N LEU A 33 -0.17 -5.59 -18.05
CA LEU A 33 -1.54 -5.61 -17.53
C LEU A 33 -2.51 -4.91 -18.51
N ALA A 34 -3.79 -4.89 -18.17
CA ALA A 34 -4.80 -4.20 -18.98
C ALA A 34 -4.54 -2.68 -18.98
N SER A 35 -4.59 -2.06 -20.16
CA SER A 35 -4.54 -0.61 -20.37
C SER A 35 -5.91 0.06 -20.21
N GLN A 36 -5.95 1.39 -20.13
CA GLN A 36 -7.20 2.15 -19.97
C GLN A 36 -8.22 1.81 -21.08
N PRO A 37 -7.85 1.74 -22.38
CA PRO A 37 -8.81 1.38 -23.43
C PRO A 37 -9.32 -0.06 -23.31
N THR A 38 -8.54 -0.94 -22.68
CA THR A 38 -8.93 -2.34 -22.46
C THR A 38 -9.94 -2.43 -21.31
N VAL A 39 -9.68 -1.73 -20.21
CA VAL A 39 -10.57 -1.62 -19.05
C VAL A 39 -11.89 -0.98 -19.45
N SER A 40 -11.86 0.14 -20.20
CA SER A 40 -13.06 0.81 -20.72
C SER A 40 -13.91 -0.11 -21.62
N ARG A 41 -13.29 -0.82 -22.57
CA ARG A 41 -13.99 -1.77 -23.45
C ARG A 41 -14.58 -2.96 -22.70
N PHE A 42 -13.94 -3.38 -21.62
CA PHE A 42 -14.44 -4.45 -20.74
C PHE A 42 -15.70 -3.99 -20.00
N PHE A 43 -15.66 -2.82 -19.35
CA PHE A 43 -16.83 -2.28 -18.63
C PHE A 43 -18.04 -2.07 -19.53
N ASN A 44 -17.80 -1.55 -20.74
CA ASN A 44 -18.87 -1.34 -21.73
C ASN A 44 -19.52 -2.63 -22.25
N ARG A 45 -18.91 -3.80 -22.00
CA ARG A 45 -19.44 -5.11 -22.42
C ARG A 45 -19.93 -5.97 -21.27
N MET A 46 -19.87 -5.49 -20.03
CA MET A 46 -20.34 -6.28 -18.90
C MET A 46 -21.86 -6.47 -18.99
N ASP A 47 -22.26 -7.72 -18.81
CA ASP A 47 -23.64 -8.17 -18.73
C ASP A 47 -23.92 -8.80 -17.36
N GLU A 48 -25.13 -9.33 -17.20
CA GLU A 48 -25.57 -9.98 -15.96
C GLU A 48 -24.69 -11.18 -15.59
N ASP A 49 -24.24 -11.97 -16.56
CA ASP A 49 -23.35 -13.11 -16.34
C ASP A 49 -21.98 -12.64 -15.83
N THR A 50 -21.42 -11.60 -16.44
CA THR A 50 -20.16 -10.99 -15.99
C THR A 50 -20.27 -10.48 -14.56
N LEU A 51 -21.40 -9.84 -14.21
CA LEU A 51 -21.66 -9.36 -12.85
C LEU A 51 -21.75 -10.53 -11.85
N ASN A 52 -22.42 -11.62 -12.21
CA ASN A 52 -22.52 -12.82 -11.39
C ASN A 52 -21.15 -13.49 -11.18
N GLN A 53 -20.28 -13.49 -12.18
CA GLN A 53 -18.91 -13.98 -12.05
C GLN A 53 -18.09 -13.10 -11.10
N PHE A 54 -18.21 -11.77 -11.18
CA PHE A 54 -17.58 -10.87 -10.20
C PHE A 54 -18.09 -11.12 -8.78
N LEU A 55 -19.39 -11.36 -8.59
CA LEU A 55 -19.95 -11.70 -7.29
C LEU A 55 -19.37 -13.02 -6.74
N ALA A 56 -19.21 -14.03 -7.60
CA ALA A 56 -18.59 -15.29 -7.22
C ALA A 56 -17.11 -15.11 -6.81
N ILE A 57 -16.33 -14.37 -7.60
CA ILE A 57 -14.92 -14.08 -7.30
C ILE A 57 -14.79 -13.32 -5.98
N THR A 58 -15.58 -12.26 -5.78
CA THR A 58 -15.55 -11.45 -4.56
C THR A 58 -15.95 -12.27 -3.33
N ARG A 59 -16.88 -13.23 -3.46
CA ARG A 59 -17.22 -14.16 -2.39
C ARG A 59 -16.05 -15.08 -2.01
N VAL A 60 -15.34 -15.64 -3.01
CA VAL A 60 -14.14 -16.46 -2.76
C VAL A 60 -13.05 -15.66 -2.07
N LEU A 61 -12.78 -14.44 -2.56
CA LEU A 61 -11.79 -13.55 -1.94
C LEU A 61 -12.16 -13.19 -0.50
N ARG A 62 -13.43 -12.89 -0.24
CA ARG A 62 -13.92 -12.60 1.11
C ARG A 62 -13.75 -13.79 2.05
N MET A 63 -14.05 -15.00 1.60
CA MET A 63 -13.83 -16.21 2.41
C MET A 63 -12.35 -16.39 2.75
N ARG A 64 -11.45 -16.13 1.79
CA ARG A 64 -10.00 -16.15 2.06
C ARG A 64 -9.59 -15.10 3.07
N ILE A 65 -10.04 -13.85 2.91
CA ILE A 65 -9.73 -12.76 3.84
C ILE A 65 -10.22 -13.09 5.26
N TYR A 66 -11.45 -13.60 5.42
CA TYR A 66 -11.98 -13.96 6.73
C TYR A 66 -11.39 -15.25 7.32
N SER A 67 -10.72 -16.07 6.50
CA SER A 67 -9.96 -17.21 7.02
C SER A 67 -8.62 -16.79 7.65
N ILE A 68 -8.15 -15.57 7.40
CA ILE A 68 -6.96 -15.03 8.04
C ILE A 68 -7.31 -14.73 9.50
N GLN A 69 -6.67 -15.45 10.42
CA GLN A 69 -6.83 -15.20 11.84
C GLN A 69 -6.29 -13.81 12.16
N MET A 70 -7.12 -12.98 12.78
CA MET A 70 -6.67 -11.67 13.25
C MET A 70 -5.54 -11.84 14.27
N PRO A 71 -4.41 -11.14 14.10
CA PRO A 71 -3.35 -11.21 15.08
C PRO A 71 -3.84 -10.60 16.41
N GLN A 72 -3.47 -11.24 17.53
CA GLN A 72 -3.84 -10.75 18.87
C GLN A 72 -3.12 -9.45 19.23
N ALA A 73 -1.97 -9.20 18.62
CA ALA A 73 -1.19 -7.97 18.75
C ALA A 73 -0.54 -7.62 17.40
N VAL A 74 -0.35 -6.33 17.17
CA VAL A 74 0.38 -5.80 16.01
C VAL A 74 1.64 -5.14 16.55
N ILE A 75 2.80 -5.53 16.02
CA ILE A 75 4.09 -4.93 16.38
C ILE A 75 4.45 -3.97 15.24
N LEU A 76 4.57 -2.69 15.56
CA LEU A 76 4.99 -1.67 14.60
C LEU A 76 6.42 -1.29 14.90
N ASP A 77 7.30 -1.52 13.92
CA ASP A 77 8.69 -1.11 13.97
C ASP A 77 8.80 0.28 13.35
N LEU A 78 9.17 1.26 14.16
CA LEU A 78 9.26 2.66 13.75
C LEU A 78 10.73 3.05 13.65
N ASP A 79 11.18 3.26 12.42
CA ASP A 79 12.55 3.67 12.14
C ASP A 79 12.57 5.02 11.42
N SER A 80 13.57 5.84 11.68
CA SER A 80 13.90 6.95 10.79
C SER A 80 14.77 6.45 9.65
N THR A 81 14.47 6.83 8.41
CA THR A 81 15.39 6.62 7.28
C THR A 81 16.01 7.94 6.84
N LEU A 82 17.28 7.92 6.44
CA LEU A 82 17.98 9.08 5.91
C LEU A 82 17.69 9.20 4.41
N LEU A 83 17.07 10.30 4.03
CA LEU A 83 17.03 10.76 2.64
C LEU A 83 17.96 11.96 2.52
N ASP A 84 19.10 11.78 1.87
CA ASP A 84 20.10 12.83 1.74
C ASP A 84 19.53 14.08 1.06
N ALA A 85 19.80 15.24 1.66
CA ALA A 85 19.45 16.54 1.11
C ALA A 85 20.70 17.20 0.52
N TYR A 86 20.59 17.65 -0.73
CA TYR A 86 21.70 18.31 -1.43
C TYR A 86 21.53 19.83 -1.40
N GLY A 87 22.62 20.57 -1.21
CA GLY A 87 22.60 22.03 -1.23
C GLY A 87 21.84 22.65 -0.04
N ARG A 88 20.89 23.56 -0.31
CA ARG A 88 20.10 24.30 0.70
C ARG A 88 18.60 24.01 0.56
N GLN A 89 18.25 22.73 0.42
CA GLN A 89 16.86 22.31 0.38
C GLN A 89 16.16 22.60 1.73
N GLU A 90 14.93 23.12 1.65
CA GLU A 90 14.12 23.50 2.82
C GLU A 90 13.68 22.28 3.62
N GLY A 91 13.62 22.40 4.95
CA GLY A 91 13.15 21.32 5.83
C GLY A 91 14.17 20.22 6.14
N ARG A 92 15.41 20.33 5.64
CA ARG A 92 16.49 19.42 6.04
C ARG A 92 16.94 19.69 7.48
N ALA A 93 17.32 18.64 8.20
CA ALA A 93 17.87 18.72 9.54
C ALA A 93 19.05 17.77 9.72
N PHE A 94 19.98 18.18 10.58
CA PHE A 94 21.10 17.32 10.96
C PHE A 94 20.62 16.27 11.95
N ASN A 95 20.92 15.00 11.66
CA ASN A 95 20.63 13.89 12.56
C ASN A 95 21.94 13.34 13.12
N PHE A 96 22.06 13.33 14.44
CA PHE A 96 23.25 12.87 15.14
C PHE A 96 23.49 11.36 15.03
N HIS A 97 22.43 10.56 14.90
CA HIS A 97 22.54 9.11 14.73
C HIS A 97 23.12 8.77 13.35
N CYS A 98 22.63 9.39 12.29
CA CYS A 98 23.11 9.17 10.93
C CYS A 98 24.33 10.03 10.55
N GLN A 99 24.70 11.00 11.40
CA GLN A 99 25.77 11.98 11.15
C GLN A 99 25.65 12.73 9.82
N SER A 100 24.42 12.93 9.33
CA SER A 100 24.14 13.56 8.03
C SER A 100 23.03 14.60 8.14
N ASN A 101 23.06 15.55 7.21
CA ASN A 101 22.03 16.58 7.06
C ASN A 101 21.11 16.20 5.89
N GLY A 102 19.86 15.90 6.20
CA GLY A 102 18.92 15.32 5.25
C GLY A 102 17.49 15.43 5.73
N TYR A 103 16.60 14.77 5.01
CA TYR A 103 15.26 14.49 5.50
C TYR A 103 15.29 13.18 6.28
N HIS A 104 14.50 13.14 7.34
CA HIS A 104 14.41 11.97 8.22
C HIS A 104 12.95 11.51 8.31
N PRO A 105 12.34 11.05 7.19
CA PRO A 105 11.00 10.51 7.26
C PRO A 105 10.97 9.33 8.23
N LEU A 106 9.94 9.31 9.07
CA LEU A 106 9.63 8.19 9.93
C LEU A 106 8.91 7.13 9.07
N VAL A 107 9.50 5.94 9.00
CA VAL A 107 8.93 4.77 8.32
C VAL A 107 8.39 3.80 9.38
N CYS A 108 7.31 3.12 9.03
CA CYS A 108 6.63 2.17 9.90
C CYS A 108 6.54 0.83 9.18
N TYR A 109 7.06 -0.23 9.81
CA TYR A 109 7.01 -1.59 9.31
C TYR A 109 6.17 -2.47 10.23
N ASP A 110 5.48 -3.46 9.64
CA ASP A 110 4.84 -4.52 10.41
C ASP A 110 5.89 -5.56 10.82
N GLY A 111 6.22 -5.60 12.12
CA GLY A 111 7.22 -6.49 12.70
C GLY A 111 6.83 -7.97 12.69
N SER A 112 5.59 -8.31 12.29
CA SER A 112 5.16 -9.69 12.08
C SER A 112 5.58 -10.27 10.73
N ILE A 113 5.97 -9.41 9.77
CA ILE A 113 6.49 -9.85 8.46
C ILE A 113 8.03 -9.73 8.50
N PRO A 114 8.78 -10.84 8.33
CA PRO A 114 10.23 -10.79 8.40
C PRO A 114 10.79 -9.90 7.28
N LYS A 115 11.25 -8.71 7.69
CA LYS A 115 12.27 -7.84 7.07
C LYS A 115 12.42 -8.01 5.55
N LEU A 116 11.46 -7.50 4.79
CA LEU A 116 11.64 -7.33 3.35
C LEU A 116 12.27 -5.96 3.08
N VAL A 117 13.60 -5.95 2.97
CA VAL A 117 14.34 -4.82 2.40
C VAL A 117 13.98 -4.76 0.91
N LEU A 118 13.27 -3.71 0.48
CA LEU A 118 13.08 -3.42 -0.94
C LEU A 118 13.43 -1.97 -1.25
N ASN A 119 14.45 -1.84 -2.10
CA ASN A 119 14.91 -0.62 -2.75
C ASN A 119 13.75 0.30 -3.16
N ASN A 120 13.68 1.49 -2.55
CA ASN A 120 13.11 2.77 -2.97
C ASN A 120 11.79 2.85 -3.80
N TYR A 121 11.05 1.78 -4.02
CA TYR A 121 9.79 1.81 -4.80
C TYR A 121 8.68 0.93 -4.23
N SER A 122 8.94 0.19 -3.14
CA SER A 122 7.96 -0.76 -2.57
C SER A 122 7.20 -0.25 -1.35
N LEU A 123 7.39 1.00 -0.94
CA LEU A 123 6.71 1.59 0.23
C LEU A 123 5.18 1.72 0.05
N LYS A 124 4.65 1.52 -1.17
CA LYS A 124 3.20 1.54 -1.44
C LYS A 124 2.47 0.24 -1.09
N ILE A 125 3.16 -0.91 -1.01
CA ILE A 125 2.46 -2.22 -1.01
C ILE A 125 2.06 -2.69 0.40
N LEU A 126 2.65 -2.16 1.47
CA LEU A 126 2.30 -2.63 2.83
C LEU A 126 1.00 -2.03 3.40
N TYR A 127 0.51 -0.92 2.85
CA TYR A 127 -0.69 -0.25 3.38
C TYR A 127 -2.02 -0.90 2.96
N THR A 128 -2.01 -1.91 2.08
CA THR A 128 -3.24 -2.46 1.51
C THR A 128 -3.88 -3.59 2.34
N TYR A 129 -3.18 -4.21 3.30
CA TYR A 129 -3.74 -5.34 4.08
C TYR A 129 -4.22 -4.98 5.49
N PHE A 130 -3.74 -3.87 6.07
CA PHE A 130 -4.44 -3.24 7.18
C PHE A 130 -5.49 -2.33 6.58
N SER A 131 -6.77 -2.72 6.65
CA SER A 131 -7.89 -1.83 6.32
C SER A 131 -7.56 -0.41 6.81
N LEU A 132 -7.66 0.60 5.93
CA LEU A 132 -7.43 2.00 6.29
C LEU A 132 -8.19 2.38 7.57
N LYS A 133 -9.35 1.76 7.83
CA LYS A 133 -10.12 1.90 9.08
C LYS A 133 -9.39 1.37 10.32
N SER A 134 -8.67 0.26 10.21
CA SER A 134 -7.88 -0.32 11.30
C SER A 134 -6.68 0.56 11.62
N PHE A 135 -5.96 1.05 10.59
CA PHE A 135 -4.85 1.98 10.79
C PHE A 135 -5.32 3.33 11.35
N GLN A 136 -6.41 3.89 10.79
CA GLN A 136 -6.99 5.14 11.27
C GLN A 136 -7.51 5.01 12.71
N ARG A 137 -8.03 3.85 13.12
CA ARG A 137 -8.46 3.58 14.51
C ARG A 137 -7.27 3.44 15.47
N VAL A 138 -6.18 2.80 15.03
CA VAL A 138 -4.93 2.71 15.82
C VAL A 138 -4.29 4.07 15.97
N LEU A 139 -4.18 4.84 14.88
CA LEU A 139 -3.62 6.19 14.89
C LEU A 139 -4.47 7.14 15.75
N THR A 140 -5.80 7.08 15.64
CA THR A 140 -6.72 7.87 16.49
C THR A 140 -6.57 7.52 17.96
N ASN A 141 -6.39 6.24 18.30
CA ASN A 141 -6.21 5.80 19.69
C ASN A 141 -4.83 6.19 20.27
N ILE A 142 -3.77 6.13 19.47
CA ILE A 142 -2.43 6.57 19.90
C ILE A 142 -2.40 8.09 20.11
N LEU A 143 -3.03 8.85 19.19
CA LEU A 143 -3.11 10.30 19.28
C LEU A 143 -4.06 10.76 20.40
N SER A 144 -5.13 10.02 20.72
CA SER A 144 -6.03 10.33 21.83
C SER A 144 -5.48 9.93 23.21
N CYS A 145 -4.57 8.97 23.28
CA CYS A 145 -3.79 8.70 24.51
C CYS A 145 -2.67 9.72 24.76
N SER A 146 -2.41 10.63 23.82
CA SER A 146 -1.35 11.65 23.92
C SER A 146 -1.87 13.03 24.37
N SER A 147 -3.18 13.20 24.57
CA SER A 147 -3.74 14.41 25.20
C SER A 147 -3.64 14.32 26.72
N PRO A 148 -2.92 15.25 27.39
CA PRO A 148 -2.66 15.18 28.82
C PRO A 148 -3.91 15.65 29.59
N SER A 149 -4.68 14.69 30.08
CA SER A 149 -5.55 14.88 31.23
C SER A 149 -5.47 13.64 32.12
N CYS A 150 -4.29 13.44 32.70
CA CYS A 150 -4.01 12.77 33.98
C CYS A 150 -2.66 13.29 34.50
#